data_AF-A0A6N7GVX6-F1
#
_entry.id   AF-A0A6N7GVX6-F1
#
_cell.length_a   1.000
_cell.length_b   1.000
_cell.length_c   1.000
_cell.angle_alpha   90.00
_cell.angle_beta   90.00
_cell.angle_gamma   90.00
#
_symmetry.space_group_name_H-M   'P 1'
#
loop_
_entity.id
_entity.type
_entity.pdbx_description
1 polymer ?
#
loop_
_entity_poly.entity_id
_entity_poly.type
_entity_poly.pdbx_seq_one_letter_code
_entity_poly.pdbx_strand_id
1 'polypeptide(L)'
;MIRLTLIAAAIAGSLVPSARAADVADFYKGKTVRVVIGTNVGGTYGVYGQLVARHFGRFVPGNPTVVMQSMPGAGGFTALNWLGTTAPRDGTVITVAHTNIVHEGLLNKEAKFDPREFLWVGRFSTFASVGVASKRSGVRKLADAKLREVMVGAPAAQAIPAQSPIILNKIAGTKFKIVLGYRSTGDSLLALERGEVDMAGTSMDALRALHWPKLESGDLIPIFVQGVRRLKEFPDVPTLGEFGNDDIEKAFLSVFNITAEVGRSLATPPGVPGDRLAALRKAYEEMVADAAFLADIKKLGIELDLLPGAKLQEVIGASMRMSPQTQEQARKFYEDLFKGH
;
A
#
# COMPACT_ATOMS: atom_id res chain seq x y z
N MET A 1 -35.57 -12.84 -73.84
CA MET A 1 -35.44 -11.45 -73.37
C MET A 1 -35.67 -11.43 -71.86
N ILE A 2 -34.64 -11.05 -71.13
CA ILE A 2 -34.45 -11.24 -69.69
C ILE A 2 -35.26 -10.18 -68.92
N ARG A 3 -36.10 -10.59 -67.95
CA ARG A 3 -36.74 -9.67 -66.99
C ARG A 3 -35.87 -9.57 -65.74
N LEU A 4 -35.26 -8.40 -65.54
CA LEU A 4 -34.53 -8.04 -64.33
C LEU A 4 -35.53 -7.80 -63.18
N THR A 5 -35.32 -8.51 -62.07
CA THR A 5 -35.99 -8.25 -60.79
C THR A 5 -35.06 -7.39 -59.94
N LEU A 6 -35.44 -6.12 -59.70
CA LEU A 6 -34.75 -5.20 -58.79
C LEU A 6 -35.18 -5.49 -57.35
N ILE A 7 -34.26 -5.98 -56.52
CA ILE A 7 -34.44 -6.07 -55.06
C ILE A 7 -33.78 -4.84 -54.44
N ALA A 8 -34.59 -3.96 -53.85
CA ALA A 8 -34.13 -2.83 -53.06
C ALA A 8 -33.66 -3.31 -51.69
N ALA A 9 -32.36 -3.20 -51.41
CA ALA A 9 -31.77 -3.47 -50.10
C ALA A 9 -31.95 -2.25 -49.18
N ALA A 10 -32.85 -2.36 -48.19
CA ALA A 10 -32.98 -1.39 -47.12
C ALA A 10 -31.86 -1.60 -46.08
N ILE A 11 -30.92 -0.66 -46.00
CA ILE A 11 -29.88 -0.62 -44.98
C ILE A 11 -30.52 -0.09 -43.69
N ALA A 12 -30.92 -1.00 -42.80
CA ALA A 12 -31.31 -0.66 -41.43
C ALA A 12 -30.05 -0.46 -40.59
N GLY A 13 -29.66 0.80 -40.38
CA GLY A 13 -28.60 1.18 -39.45
C GLY A 13 -29.02 0.86 -38.01
N SER A 14 -28.37 -0.13 -37.41
CA SER A 14 -28.51 -0.48 -36.00
C SER A 14 -27.86 0.60 -35.12
N LEU A 15 -28.69 1.54 -34.65
CA LEU A 15 -28.38 2.39 -33.51
C LEU A 15 -28.27 1.50 -32.25
N VAL A 16 -27.05 1.24 -31.78
CA VAL A 16 -26.82 0.58 -30.49
C VAL A 16 -27.05 1.62 -29.38
N PRO A 17 -28.05 1.48 -28.50
CA PRO A 17 -28.29 2.43 -27.43
C PRO A 17 -27.24 2.26 -26.32
N SER A 18 -26.60 3.35 -25.91
CA SER A 18 -25.69 3.45 -24.77
C SER A 18 -26.43 3.36 -23.42
N ALA A 19 -27.07 2.22 -23.14
CA ALA A 19 -28.03 2.05 -22.03
C ALA A 19 -27.43 1.61 -20.67
N ARG A 20 -26.10 1.58 -20.48
CA ARG A 20 -25.47 1.07 -19.23
C ARG A 20 -25.25 2.08 -18.10
N ALA A 21 -25.42 3.38 -18.35
CA ALA A 21 -25.12 4.41 -17.33
C ALA A 21 -26.28 4.66 -16.34
N ALA A 22 -27.53 4.48 -16.77
CA ALA A 22 -28.71 4.72 -15.91
C ALA A 22 -28.78 3.74 -14.73
N ASP A 23 -28.48 2.45 -14.97
CA ASP A 23 -28.43 1.41 -13.94
C ASP A 23 -27.41 1.75 -12.82
N VAL A 24 -26.29 2.39 -13.20
CA VAL A 24 -25.24 2.65 -12.22
C VAL A 24 -25.63 3.73 -11.22
N ALA A 25 -26.09 4.86 -11.73
CA ALA A 25 -26.52 5.99 -10.92
C ALA A 25 -27.72 5.65 -10.04
N ASP A 26 -28.71 4.93 -10.58
CA ASP A 26 -29.93 4.57 -9.85
C ASP A 26 -29.64 3.63 -8.67
N PHE A 27 -28.73 2.67 -8.83
CA PHE A 27 -28.32 1.77 -7.74
C PHE A 27 -27.68 2.53 -6.57
N TYR A 28 -26.79 3.49 -6.84
CA TYR A 28 -26.07 4.23 -5.80
C TYR A 28 -26.90 5.37 -5.20
N LYS A 29 -27.97 5.81 -5.88
CA LYS A 29 -28.87 6.84 -5.38
C LYS A 29 -29.45 6.46 -4.02
N GLY A 30 -29.23 7.31 -3.02
CA GLY A 30 -29.69 7.08 -1.64
C GLY A 30 -28.94 5.97 -0.88
N LYS A 31 -27.89 5.38 -1.47
CA LYS A 31 -27.02 4.41 -0.78
C LYS A 31 -26.00 5.11 0.08
N THR A 32 -25.44 4.35 1.01
CA THR A 32 -24.22 4.69 1.74
C THR A 32 -23.09 3.78 1.29
N VAL A 33 -22.01 4.36 0.79
CA VAL A 33 -20.75 3.66 0.54
C VAL A 33 -19.89 3.74 1.79
N ARG A 34 -19.38 2.59 2.25
CA ARG A 34 -18.52 2.49 3.42
C ARG A 34 -17.06 2.41 2.98
N VAL A 35 -16.23 3.30 3.52
CA VAL A 35 -14.76 3.25 3.40
C VAL A 35 -14.21 2.61 4.66
N VAL A 36 -13.87 1.34 4.56
CA VAL A 36 -13.34 0.58 5.70
C VAL A 36 -11.85 0.86 5.87
N ILE A 37 -11.42 1.02 7.11
CA ILE A 37 -10.00 1.09 7.48
C ILE A 37 -9.69 0.04 8.55
N GLY A 38 -8.53 -0.60 8.46
CA GLY A 38 -8.08 -1.65 9.41
C GLY A 38 -7.46 -1.11 10.70
N THR A 39 -7.55 0.21 10.95
CA THR A 39 -6.92 0.89 12.07
C THR A 39 -7.89 1.85 12.73
N ASN A 40 -7.53 2.36 13.91
CA ASN A 40 -8.25 3.49 14.49
C ASN A 40 -8.13 4.75 13.61
N VAL A 41 -9.07 5.68 13.82
CA VAL A 41 -9.21 6.93 13.04
C VAL A 41 -8.00 7.86 13.13
N GLY A 42 -7.22 7.82 14.21
CA GLY A 42 -6.10 8.75 14.44
C GLY A 42 -4.83 8.45 13.63
N GLY A 43 -4.76 7.34 12.89
CA GLY A 43 -3.58 6.96 12.11
C GLY A 43 -3.64 7.46 10.66
N THR A 44 -2.55 7.25 9.90
CA THR A 44 -2.48 7.65 8.49
C THR A 44 -3.62 7.09 7.65
N TYR A 45 -4.05 5.85 7.89
CA TYR A 45 -5.20 5.25 7.19
C TYR A 45 -6.51 5.98 7.48
N GLY A 46 -6.68 6.50 8.70
CA GLY A 46 -7.82 7.33 9.05
C GLY A 46 -7.82 8.67 8.32
N VAL A 47 -6.65 9.29 8.13
CA VAL A 47 -6.52 10.50 7.30
C VAL A 47 -6.99 10.24 5.86
N TYR A 48 -6.50 9.18 5.21
CA TYR A 48 -6.95 8.81 3.86
C TYR A 48 -8.43 8.41 3.84
N GLY A 49 -8.91 7.67 4.83
CA GLY A 49 -10.32 7.29 4.93
C GLY A 49 -11.26 8.51 5.06
N GLN A 50 -10.85 9.52 5.82
CA GLN A 50 -11.58 10.79 5.94
C GLN A 50 -11.54 11.61 4.65
N LEU A 51 -10.40 11.67 3.96
CA LEU A 51 -10.30 12.31 2.64
C LEU A 51 -11.28 11.69 1.65
N VAL A 52 -11.34 10.36 1.59
CA VAL A 52 -12.25 9.64 0.71
C VAL A 52 -13.70 9.88 1.12
N ALA A 53 -14.02 9.78 2.41
CA ALA A 53 -15.37 10.07 2.91
C ALA A 53 -15.85 11.50 2.58
N ARG A 54 -14.95 12.48 2.61
CA ARG A 54 -15.25 13.89 2.32
C ARG A 54 -15.46 14.16 0.83
N HIS A 55 -14.66 13.56 -0.04
CA HIS A 55 -14.59 13.98 -1.45
C HIS A 55 -15.23 12.99 -2.43
N PHE A 56 -15.14 11.69 -2.18
CA PHE A 56 -15.39 10.64 -3.17
C PHE A 56 -16.84 10.57 -3.64
N GLY A 57 -17.80 10.76 -2.72
CA GLY A 57 -19.24 10.60 -3.01
C GLY A 57 -19.76 11.46 -4.14
N ARG A 58 -19.21 12.68 -4.31
CA ARG A 58 -19.59 13.62 -5.38
C ARG A 58 -19.27 13.14 -6.79
N PHE A 59 -18.35 12.18 -6.91
CA PHE A 59 -17.88 11.64 -8.19
C PHE A 59 -18.42 10.25 -8.47
N VAL A 60 -19.01 9.58 -7.47
CA VAL A 60 -19.71 8.31 -7.67
C VAL A 60 -21.10 8.60 -8.25
N PRO A 61 -21.51 7.96 -9.36
CA PRO A 61 -22.84 8.14 -9.93
C PRO A 61 -23.94 7.98 -8.87
N GLY A 62 -24.98 8.81 -8.91
CA GLY A 62 -26.03 8.81 -7.88
C GLY A 62 -25.67 9.55 -6.58
N ASN A 63 -24.43 10.05 -6.46
CA ASN A 63 -23.94 10.85 -5.34
C ASN A 63 -24.23 10.24 -3.95
N PRO A 64 -23.82 8.97 -3.70
CA PRO A 64 -24.07 8.32 -2.43
C PRO A 64 -23.36 9.04 -1.27
N THR A 65 -23.92 8.90 -0.08
CA THR A 65 -23.20 9.27 1.14
C THR A 65 -21.99 8.35 1.30
N VAL A 66 -20.82 8.90 1.60
CA VAL A 66 -19.62 8.10 1.89
C VAL A 66 -19.28 8.26 3.36
N VAL A 67 -19.18 7.14 4.07
CA VAL A 67 -18.85 7.12 5.51
C VAL A 67 -17.62 6.26 5.74
N MET A 68 -16.75 6.71 6.64
CA MET A 68 -15.61 5.91 7.07
C MET A 68 -16.01 4.96 8.20
N GLN A 69 -15.59 3.70 8.12
CA GLN A 69 -15.80 2.69 9.15
C GLN A 69 -14.45 2.13 9.63
N SER A 70 -14.17 2.29 10.92
CA SER A 70 -12.98 1.74 11.56
C SER A 70 -13.21 0.28 11.98
N MET A 71 -12.34 -0.63 11.54
CA MET A 71 -12.36 -2.05 11.90
C MET A 71 -10.95 -2.50 12.36
N PRO A 72 -10.50 -2.06 13.55
CA PRO A 72 -9.18 -2.39 14.06
C PRO A 72 -9.06 -3.87 14.46
N GLY A 73 -7.84 -4.41 14.38
CA GLY A 73 -7.52 -5.76 14.84
C GLY A 73 -6.35 -6.37 14.06
N ALA A 74 -5.42 -7.03 14.77
CA ALA A 74 -4.27 -7.75 14.21
C ALA A 74 -3.52 -6.97 13.09
N GLY A 75 -3.20 -5.69 13.33
CA GLY A 75 -2.50 -4.86 12.35
C GLY A 75 -3.26 -4.61 11.04
N GLY A 76 -4.60 -4.64 11.07
CA GLY A 76 -5.47 -4.47 9.90
C GLY A 76 -5.93 -5.79 9.27
N PHE A 77 -5.37 -6.91 9.69
CA PHE A 77 -5.69 -8.24 9.15
C PHE A 77 -7.15 -8.64 9.36
N THR A 78 -7.76 -8.24 10.48
CA THR A 78 -9.20 -8.47 10.73
C THR A 78 -10.08 -7.86 9.65
N ALA A 79 -9.79 -6.62 9.23
CA ALA A 79 -10.54 -5.95 8.17
C ALA A 79 -10.33 -6.65 6.81
N LEU A 80 -9.10 -7.08 6.50
CA LEU A 80 -8.80 -7.79 5.25
C LEU A 80 -9.54 -9.13 5.15
N ASN A 81 -9.55 -9.93 6.22
CA ASN A 81 -10.31 -11.18 6.27
C ASN A 81 -11.82 -10.94 6.12
N TRP A 82 -12.37 -9.89 6.77
CA TRP A 82 -13.77 -9.53 6.58
C TRP A 82 -14.08 -9.09 5.15
N LEU A 83 -13.19 -8.31 4.51
CA LEU A 83 -13.35 -7.88 3.12
C LEU A 83 -13.33 -9.05 2.13
N GLY A 84 -12.43 -10.02 2.31
CA GLY A 84 -12.35 -11.18 1.42
C GLY A 84 -13.54 -12.15 1.54
N THR A 85 -14.13 -12.24 2.74
CA THR A 85 -15.12 -13.28 3.06
C THR A 85 -16.55 -12.77 3.19
N THR A 86 -16.77 -11.69 3.94
CA THR A 86 -18.08 -11.32 4.49
C THR A 86 -18.62 -10.02 3.91
N ALA A 87 -17.74 -9.11 3.46
CA ALA A 87 -18.15 -7.81 2.96
C ALA A 87 -19.09 -7.91 1.75
N PRO A 88 -20.12 -7.04 1.65
CA PRO A 88 -20.93 -6.92 0.45
C PRO A 88 -20.09 -6.74 -0.80
N ARG A 89 -20.41 -7.53 -1.83
CA ARG A 89 -19.75 -7.54 -3.14
C ARG A 89 -20.55 -6.74 -4.18
N ASP A 90 -21.34 -5.77 -3.75
CA ASP A 90 -22.25 -4.98 -4.61
C ASP A 90 -21.67 -3.62 -5.03
N GLY A 91 -20.50 -3.25 -4.51
CA GLY A 91 -19.86 -1.94 -4.75
C GLY A 91 -20.18 -0.88 -3.70
N THR A 92 -20.87 -1.22 -2.60
CA THR A 92 -21.12 -0.31 -1.45
C THR A 92 -20.03 -0.34 -0.39
N VAL A 93 -18.99 -1.16 -0.58
CA VAL A 93 -17.83 -1.26 0.32
C VAL A 93 -16.55 -1.03 -0.48
N ILE A 94 -15.76 -0.07 -0.02
CA ILE A 94 -14.38 0.12 -0.42
C ILE A 94 -13.49 0.16 0.82
N THR A 95 -12.19 -0.02 0.65
CA THR A 95 -11.22 0.02 1.75
C THR A 95 -10.07 0.93 1.39
N VAL A 96 -9.53 1.65 2.38
CA VAL A 96 -8.13 2.08 2.28
C VAL A 96 -7.28 0.85 2.60
N ALA A 97 -6.85 0.17 1.55
CA ALA A 97 -6.18 -1.11 1.65
C ALA A 97 -4.92 -0.98 2.50
N HIS A 98 -4.79 -1.87 3.48
CA HIS A 98 -3.58 -1.94 4.28
C HIS A 98 -2.42 -2.42 3.41
N THR A 99 -1.26 -1.80 3.53
CA THR A 99 -0.12 -2.06 2.63
C THR A 99 0.36 -3.51 2.67
N ASN A 100 0.12 -4.22 3.78
CA ASN A 100 0.49 -5.63 3.94
C ASN A 100 -0.48 -6.62 3.27
N ILE A 101 -1.57 -6.19 2.62
CA ILE A 101 -2.59 -7.09 2.05
C ILE A 101 -2.00 -8.20 1.17
N VAL A 102 -0.99 -7.89 0.36
CA VAL A 102 -0.35 -8.89 -0.51
C VAL A 102 0.53 -9.84 0.28
N HIS A 103 1.37 -9.31 1.18
CA HIS A 103 2.24 -10.11 2.03
C HIS A 103 1.41 -11.07 2.92
N GLU A 104 0.42 -10.55 3.64
CA GLU A 104 -0.46 -11.36 4.49
C GLU A 104 -1.19 -12.43 3.67
N GLY A 105 -1.79 -12.03 2.54
CA GLY A 105 -2.55 -12.95 1.70
C GLY A 105 -1.71 -14.06 1.04
N LEU A 106 -0.41 -13.83 0.82
CA LEU A 106 0.47 -14.83 0.19
C LEU A 106 1.27 -15.67 1.20
N LEU A 107 1.67 -15.09 2.34
CA LEU A 107 2.60 -15.71 3.29
C LEU A 107 1.96 -16.09 4.62
N ASN A 108 0.87 -15.45 5.05
CA ASN A 108 0.22 -15.75 6.32
C ASN A 108 -0.84 -16.86 6.14
N LYS A 109 -0.60 -18.02 6.77
CA LYS A 109 -1.51 -19.19 6.73
C LYS A 109 -2.92 -18.92 7.29
N GLU A 110 -3.08 -17.89 8.12
CA GLU A 110 -4.38 -17.52 8.69
C GLU A 110 -5.23 -16.66 7.74
N ALA A 111 -4.67 -16.29 6.58
CA ALA A 111 -5.37 -15.46 5.61
C ALA A 111 -6.52 -16.26 4.98
N LYS A 112 -7.72 -15.68 5.04
CA LYS A 112 -8.96 -16.24 4.46
C LYS A 112 -9.33 -15.56 3.15
N PHE A 113 -8.36 -14.92 2.51
CA PHE A 113 -8.55 -14.14 1.30
C PHE A 113 -7.37 -14.36 0.37
N ASP A 114 -7.65 -14.22 -0.92
CA ASP A 114 -6.61 -14.17 -1.95
C ASP A 114 -6.38 -12.70 -2.34
N PRO A 115 -5.17 -12.14 -2.14
CA PRO A 115 -4.90 -10.74 -2.47
C PRO A 115 -5.03 -10.45 -3.98
N ARG A 116 -5.00 -11.50 -4.83
CA ARG A 116 -5.21 -11.41 -6.28
C ARG A 116 -6.66 -11.11 -6.66
N GLU A 117 -7.61 -11.43 -5.79
CA GLU A 117 -9.04 -11.28 -6.05
C GLU A 117 -9.58 -9.88 -5.69
N PHE A 118 -8.82 -9.10 -4.92
CA PHE A 118 -9.19 -7.71 -4.63
C PHE A 118 -9.13 -6.86 -5.89
N LEU A 119 -10.11 -5.95 -6.01
CA LEU A 119 -10.25 -5.10 -7.18
C LEU A 119 -9.79 -3.68 -6.84
N TRP A 120 -8.67 -3.28 -7.43
CA TRP A 120 -8.04 -1.98 -7.13
C TRP A 120 -8.79 -0.83 -7.79
N VAL A 121 -9.08 0.22 -7.02
CA VAL A 121 -9.76 1.44 -7.47
C VAL A 121 -8.74 2.52 -7.85
N GLY A 122 -7.66 2.68 -7.06
CA GLY A 122 -6.57 3.60 -7.36
C GLY A 122 -5.61 3.80 -6.19
N ARG A 123 -4.41 4.36 -6.43
CA ARG A 123 -3.38 4.62 -5.42
C ARG A 123 -3.17 6.12 -5.21
N PHE A 124 -3.17 6.60 -3.97
CA PHE A 124 -2.82 7.99 -3.66
C PHE A 124 -1.32 8.23 -3.62
N SER A 125 -0.58 7.34 -2.97
CA SER A 125 0.86 7.46 -2.79
C SER A 125 1.49 6.07 -2.70
N THR A 126 2.77 5.96 -3.05
CA THR A 126 3.59 4.81 -2.66
C THR A 126 3.84 4.85 -1.15
N PHE A 127 4.28 3.72 -0.60
CA PHE A 127 4.78 3.67 0.77
C PHE A 127 6.29 3.49 0.75
N ALA A 128 6.99 4.31 1.53
CA ALA A 128 8.41 4.12 1.78
C ALA A 128 8.68 4.17 3.29
N SER A 129 9.46 3.23 3.78
CA SER A 129 10.03 3.23 5.12
C SER A 129 11.54 3.41 5.02
N VAL A 130 12.11 4.21 5.90
CA VAL A 130 13.53 4.58 5.88
C VAL A 130 14.14 4.22 7.22
N GLY A 131 15.23 3.46 7.19
CA GLY A 131 16.09 3.28 8.36
C GLY A 131 17.03 4.48 8.47
N VAL A 132 16.99 5.18 9.61
CA VAL A 132 17.84 6.35 9.87
C VAL A 132 18.78 6.08 11.04
N ALA A 133 20.02 6.53 10.90
CA ALA A 133 21.01 6.55 11.97
C ALA A 133 21.16 7.96 12.54
N SER A 134 21.49 8.06 13.82
CA SER A 134 21.93 9.33 14.38
C SER A 134 23.37 9.59 13.97
N LYS A 135 23.72 10.84 13.65
CA LYS A 135 25.11 11.25 13.39
C LYS A 135 26.07 10.79 14.48
N ARG A 136 25.65 10.81 15.76
CA ARG A 136 26.49 10.40 16.89
C ARG A 136 26.89 8.92 16.85
N SER A 137 26.10 8.06 16.21
CA SER A 137 26.37 6.62 16.18
C SER A 137 27.58 6.27 15.31
N GLY A 138 28.03 7.20 14.45
CA GLY A 138 29.09 6.95 13.48
C GLY A 138 28.67 6.10 12.28
N VAL A 139 27.42 5.60 12.22
CA VAL A 139 26.87 4.95 11.03
C VAL A 139 26.56 6.02 9.98
N ARG A 140 27.06 5.87 8.77
CA ARG A 140 26.88 6.79 7.64
C ARG A 140 26.31 6.11 6.41
N LYS A 141 26.54 4.81 6.27
CA LYS A 141 26.07 3.99 5.16
C LYS A 141 25.82 2.55 5.64
N LEU A 142 25.07 1.79 4.85
CA LEU A 142 24.74 0.41 5.21
C LEU A 142 25.98 -0.48 5.42
N ALA A 143 27.08 -0.21 4.70
CA ALA A 143 28.32 -0.96 4.85
C ALA A 143 28.90 -0.90 6.28
N ASP A 144 28.66 0.19 7.03
CA ASP A 144 29.16 0.32 8.40
C ASP A 144 28.48 -0.69 9.33
N ALA A 145 27.22 -1.02 9.06
CA ALA A 145 26.46 -2.04 9.78
C ALA A 145 26.92 -3.48 9.46
N LYS A 146 27.77 -3.70 8.45
CA LYS A 146 28.41 -5.01 8.21
C LYS A 146 29.68 -5.18 9.05
N LEU A 147 30.34 -4.07 9.39
CA LEU A 147 31.62 -4.09 10.10
C LEU A 147 31.42 -4.34 11.60
N ARG A 148 30.39 -3.75 12.20
CA ARG A 148 30.12 -3.82 13.64
C ARG A 148 28.64 -3.93 13.96
N GLU A 149 28.35 -4.30 15.20
CA GLU A 149 26.99 -4.26 15.73
C GLU A 149 26.44 -2.83 15.74
N VAL A 150 25.17 -2.69 15.34
CA VAL A 150 24.41 -1.42 15.33
C VAL A 150 23.09 -1.64 16.04
N MET A 151 22.82 -0.86 17.09
CA MET A 151 21.60 -0.99 17.89
C MET A 151 20.41 -0.33 17.17
N VAL A 152 19.35 -1.09 16.89
CA VAL A 152 18.16 -0.58 16.18
C VAL A 152 16.94 -0.65 17.09
N GLY A 153 16.36 0.50 17.43
CA GLY A 153 15.12 0.57 18.20
C GLY A 153 13.89 0.28 17.33
N ALA A 154 13.01 -0.59 17.80
CA ALA A 154 11.74 -0.86 17.13
C ALA A 154 10.62 -1.24 18.13
N PRO A 155 9.34 -1.04 17.77
CA PRO A 155 8.25 -1.33 18.70
C PRO A 155 8.06 -2.83 18.97
N ALA A 156 8.00 -3.63 17.91
CA ALA A 156 7.76 -5.06 17.93
C ALA A 156 8.40 -5.72 16.70
N ALA A 157 8.68 -7.03 16.78
CA ALA A 157 9.34 -7.79 15.72
C ALA A 157 8.58 -7.77 14.38
N GLN A 158 7.25 -7.73 14.44
CA GLN A 158 6.37 -7.74 13.27
C GLN A 158 6.25 -6.35 12.61
N ALA A 159 6.75 -5.29 13.25
CA ALA A 159 6.71 -3.95 12.68
C ALA A 159 7.81 -3.80 11.63
N ILE A 160 7.49 -3.12 10.52
CA ILE A 160 8.43 -2.80 9.43
C ILE A 160 9.82 -2.28 9.91
N PRO A 161 9.90 -1.37 10.92
CA PRO A 161 11.17 -0.92 11.46
C PRO A 161 12.05 -2.01 12.10
N ALA A 162 11.47 -3.13 12.54
CA ALA A 162 12.20 -4.31 12.99
C ALA A 162 12.46 -5.29 11.84
N GLN A 163 11.45 -5.54 10.99
CA GLN A 163 11.54 -6.50 9.90
C GLN A 163 12.65 -6.14 8.91
N SER A 164 12.78 -4.86 8.54
CA SER A 164 13.76 -4.44 7.52
C SER A 164 15.21 -4.70 7.97
N PRO A 165 15.65 -4.32 9.19
CA PRO A 165 16.94 -4.74 9.74
C PRO A 165 17.14 -6.26 9.85
N ILE A 166 16.12 -7.03 10.26
CA ILE A 166 16.19 -8.50 10.36
C ILE A 166 16.47 -9.10 8.97
N ILE A 167 15.72 -8.65 7.96
CA ILE A 167 15.91 -9.04 6.56
C ILE A 167 17.35 -8.72 6.12
N LEU A 168 17.82 -7.49 6.35
CA LEU A 168 19.17 -7.06 5.96
C LEU A 168 20.28 -7.86 6.65
N ASN A 169 20.09 -8.29 7.90
CA ASN A 169 21.05 -9.19 8.56
C ASN A 169 21.20 -10.50 7.79
N LYS A 170 20.08 -11.08 7.35
CA LYS A 170 20.06 -12.34 6.61
C LYS A 170 20.64 -12.21 5.20
N ILE A 171 20.19 -11.22 4.43
CA ILE A 171 20.48 -11.13 2.99
C ILE A 171 21.69 -10.26 2.66
N ALA A 172 21.99 -9.26 3.49
CA ALA A 172 23.07 -8.30 3.23
C ALA A 172 24.26 -8.50 4.18
N GLY A 173 24.14 -9.38 5.19
CA GLY A 173 25.19 -9.64 6.17
C GLY A 173 25.43 -8.48 7.13
N THR A 174 24.42 -7.64 7.36
CA THR A 174 24.50 -6.61 8.40
C THR A 174 24.45 -7.24 9.79
N LYS A 175 24.85 -6.46 10.80
CA LYS A 175 24.92 -6.84 12.21
C LYS A 175 24.01 -5.93 13.03
N PHE A 176 22.77 -5.76 12.61
CA PHE A 176 21.78 -5.02 13.39
C PHE A 176 21.34 -5.83 14.61
N LYS A 177 21.38 -5.23 15.79
CA LYS A 177 20.79 -5.79 17.01
C LYS A 177 19.51 -5.06 17.33
N ILE A 178 18.39 -5.79 17.27
CA ILE A 178 17.06 -5.19 17.32
C ILE A 178 16.63 -5.09 18.79
N VAL A 179 16.44 -3.87 19.25
CA VAL A 179 15.94 -3.55 20.59
C VAL A 179 14.44 -3.33 20.48
N LEU A 180 13.68 -4.32 20.98
CA LEU A 180 12.22 -4.30 21.00
C LEU A 180 11.66 -3.68 22.30
N GLY A 181 10.36 -3.40 22.33
CA GLY A 181 9.66 -2.97 23.54
C GLY A 181 9.33 -1.48 23.59
N TYR A 182 9.65 -0.72 22.55
CA TYR A 182 9.18 0.66 22.42
C TYR A 182 7.67 0.67 22.15
N ARG A 183 6.92 1.58 22.79
CA ARG A 183 5.45 1.61 22.65
C ARG A 183 4.98 2.08 21.27
N SER A 184 5.84 2.80 20.55
CA SER A 184 5.55 3.36 19.23
C SER A 184 6.83 3.56 18.41
N THR A 185 6.69 3.75 17.10
CA THR A 185 7.82 4.15 16.23
C THR A 185 8.39 5.51 16.65
N GLY A 186 7.54 6.44 17.12
CA GLY A 186 7.98 7.72 17.67
C GLY A 186 8.84 7.56 18.92
N ASP A 187 8.47 6.64 19.82
CA ASP A 187 9.27 6.32 21.02
C ASP A 187 10.65 5.76 20.62
N SER A 188 10.72 4.96 19.54
CA SER A 188 11.98 4.44 19.00
C SER A 188 12.86 5.55 18.41
N LEU A 189 12.25 6.54 17.74
CA LEU A 189 12.97 7.72 17.23
C LEU A 189 13.44 8.64 18.37
N LEU A 190 12.66 8.81 19.43
CA LEU A 190 13.10 9.56 20.61
C LEU A 190 14.29 8.87 21.30
N ALA A 191 14.25 7.55 21.42
CA ALA A 191 15.37 6.77 21.94
C ALA A 191 16.63 6.91 21.05
N LEU A 192 16.43 6.91 19.73
CA LEU A 192 17.48 7.24 18.77
C LEU A 192 18.03 8.64 19.04
N GLU A 193 17.19 9.65 19.22
CA GLU A 193 17.66 11.02 19.47
C GLU A 193 18.39 11.15 20.81
N ARG A 194 18.00 10.37 21.83
CA ARG A 194 18.53 10.46 23.20
C ARG A 194 19.90 9.83 23.40
N GLY A 195 20.29 8.84 22.62
CA GLY A 195 21.47 8.05 23.02
C GLY A 195 21.29 6.55 23.03
N GLU A 196 20.06 6.08 23.14
CA GLU A 196 19.76 4.73 23.61
C GLU A 196 19.95 3.67 22.51
N VAL A 197 19.70 4.05 21.24
CA VAL A 197 19.92 3.21 20.06
C VAL A 197 20.63 4.00 18.95
N ASP A 198 21.35 3.31 18.07
CA ASP A 198 22.12 3.91 16.98
C ASP A 198 21.26 4.28 15.77
N MET A 199 20.19 3.51 15.56
CA MET A 199 19.25 3.59 14.45
C MET A 199 17.80 3.35 14.88
N ALA A 200 16.87 3.84 14.07
CA ALA A 200 15.46 3.49 14.10
C ALA A 200 14.88 3.57 12.68
N GLY A 201 13.70 3.00 12.46
CA GLY A 201 13.01 3.06 11.16
C GLY A 201 11.66 3.76 11.27
N THR A 202 11.25 4.52 10.25
CA THR A 202 9.92 5.14 10.17
C THR A 202 9.51 5.40 8.72
N SER A 203 8.27 5.83 8.46
CA SER A 203 7.83 6.19 7.11
C SER A 203 8.49 7.48 6.62
N MET A 204 8.68 7.60 5.31
CA MET A 204 9.20 8.83 4.70
C MET A 204 8.28 10.02 4.98
N ASP A 205 6.95 9.82 4.96
CA ASP A 205 5.97 10.86 5.31
C ASP A 205 6.22 11.43 6.72
N ALA A 206 6.50 10.57 7.71
CA ALA A 206 6.80 10.99 9.07
C ALA A 206 8.13 11.74 9.15
N LEU A 207 9.15 11.29 8.40
CA LEU A 207 10.41 12.01 8.31
C LEU A 207 10.24 13.41 7.73
N ARG A 208 9.47 13.57 6.65
CA ARG A 208 9.19 14.89 6.05
C ARG A 208 8.41 15.79 7.01
N ALA A 209 7.37 15.25 7.63
CA ALA A 209 6.49 16.05 8.47
C ALA A 209 7.14 16.47 9.80
N LEU A 210 7.95 15.62 10.41
CA LEU A 210 8.38 15.78 11.81
C LEU A 210 9.90 15.90 11.99
N HIS A 211 10.71 15.43 11.03
CA HIS A 211 12.17 15.31 11.22
C HIS A 211 13.00 15.88 10.06
N TRP A 212 12.38 16.59 9.11
CA TRP A 212 13.07 17.12 7.92
C TRP A 212 14.30 17.99 8.25
N PRO A 213 14.25 18.94 9.21
CA PRO A 213 15.43 19.73 9.56
C PRO A 213 16.61 18.89 10.06
N LYS A 214 16.34 17.73 10.69
CA LYS A 214 17.38 16.81 11.18
C LYS A 214 18.02 16.00 10.05
N LEU A 215 17.25 15.74 8.98
CA LEU A 215 17.79 15.14 7.76
C LEU A 215 18.67 16.15 7.00
N GLU A 216 18.20 17.38 6.84
CA GLU A 216 18.94 18.44 6.13
C GLU A 216 20.27 18.80 6.82
N SER A 217 20.28 18.86 8.15
CA SER A 217 21.49 19.10 8.94
C SER A 217 22.44 17.89 9.04
N GLY A 218 21.97 16.71 8.62
CA GLY A 218 22.72 15.45 8.71
C GLY A 218 22.80 14.87 10.14
N ASP A 219 21.96 15.34 11.06
CA ASP A 219 21.82 14.77 12.40
C ASP A 219 21.13 13.41 12.38
N LEU A 220 20.20 13.22 11.42
CA LEU A 220 19.67 11.93 11.01
C LEU A 220 20.16 11.60 9.61
N ILE A 221 20.68 10.38 9.44
CA ILE A 221 21.34 9.92 8.22
C ILE A 221 20.58 8.70 7.71
N PRO A 222 19.92 8.76 6.54
CA PRO A 222 19.25 7.61 5.95
C PRO A 222 20.25 6.53 5.55
N ILE A 223 19.98 5.28 5.91
CA ILE A 223 20.91 4.14 5.74
C ILE A 223 20.39 3.14 4.71
N PHE A 224 19.07 2.90 4.69
CA PHE A 224 18.40 2.07 3.70
C PHE A 224 16.94 2.50 3.54
N VAL A 225 16.34 2.12 2.42
CA VAL A 225 14.93 2.33 2.11
C VAL A 225 14.23 0.99 1.91
N GLN A 226 13.13 0.74 2.60
CA GLN A 226 12.12 -0.19 2.13
C GLN A 226 11.17 0.58 1.23
N GLY A 227 11.28 0.36 -0.09
CA GLY A 227 10.55 1.09 -1.09
C GLY A 227 10.77 0.48 -2.47
N VAL A 228 9.97 0.91 -3.44
CA VAL A 228 9.98 0.39 -4.82
C VAL A 228 11.22 0.83 -5.60
N ARG A 229 11.81 1.95 -5.18
CA ARG A 229 12.95 2.62 -5.80
C ARG A 229 13.66 3.45 -4.74
N ARG A 230 14.91 3.81 -5.01
CA ARG A 230 15.62 4.81 -4.19
C ARG A 230 14.83 6.11 -4.18
N LEU A 231 14.81 6.79 -3.04
CA LEU A 231 14.11 8.07 -2.90
C LEU A 231 14.90 9.17 -3.62
N LYS A 232 14.20 10.12 -4.26
CA LYS A 232 14.85 11.18 -5.05
C LYS A 232 15.76 12.05 -4.17
N GLU A 233 15.35 12.24 -2.92
CA GLU A 233 16.06 13.02 -1.93
C GLU A 233 17.28 12.29 -1.37
N PHE A 234 17.33 10.96 -1.51
CA PHE A 234 18.41 10.09 -1.03
C PHE A 234 18.90 9.12 -2.13
N PRO A 235 19.47 9.63 -3.23
CA PRO A 235 19.79 8.81 -4.40
C PRO A 235 20.89 7.75 -4.13
N ASP A 236 21.73 7.98 -3.13
CA ASP A 236 22.82 7.08 -2.74
C ASP A 236 22.39 6.02 -1.72
N VAL A 237 21.15 6.09 -1.23
CA VAL A 237 20.66 5.21 -0.16
C VAL A 237 19.97 4.01 -0.79
N PRO A 238 20.48 2.78 -0.57
CA PRO A 238 19.99 1.60 -1.27
C PRO A 238 18.61 1.18 -0.77
N THR A 239 17.85 0.56 -1.67
CA THR A 239 16.62 -0.13 -1.33
C THR A 239 16.88 -1.54 -0.80
N LEU A 240 15.96 -2.09 0.00
CA LEU A 240 16.00 -3.51 0.40
C LEU A 240 16.04 -4.46 -0.79
N GLY A 241 15.36 -4.10 -1.90
CA GLY A 241 15.29 -4.92 -3.11
C GLY A 241 16.64 -5.13 -3.82
N GLU A 242 17.67 -4.34 -3.49
CA GLU A 242 18.99 -4.42 -4.11
C GLU A 242 19.91 -5.51 -3.51
N PHE A 243 19.47 -6.22 -2.47
CA PHE A 243 20.31 -7.17 -1.72
C PHE A 243 19.96 -8.66 -1.89
N GLY A 244 19.05 -9.02 -2.80
CA GLY A 244 18.72 -10.43 -3.05
C GLY A 244 19.82 -11.14 -3.85
N ASN A 245 20.48 -12.13 -3.25
CA ASN A 245 21.63 -12.81 -3.84
C ASN A 245 21.23 -14.03 -4.68
N ASP A 246 20.13 -14.69 -4.32
CA ASP A 246 19.59 -15.86 -5.03
C ASP A 246 18.11 -15.68 -5.44
N ASP A 247 17.56 -16.66 -6.15
CA ASP A 247 16.19 -16.60 -6.68
C ASP A 247 15.12 -16.60 -5.56
N ILE A 248 15.40 -17.25 -4.43
CA ILE A 248 14.47 -17.30 -3.29
C ILE A 248 14.46 -15.96 -2.57
N GLU A 249 15.64 -15.38 -2.30
CA GLU A 249 15.77 -14.06 -1.68
C GLU A 249 15.16 -12.97 -2.58
N LYS A 250 15.39 -13.02 -3.89
CA LYS A 250 14.76 -12.10 -4.85
C LYS A 250 13.25 -12.25 -4.89
N ALA A 251 12.74 -13.48 -4.89
CA ALA A 251 11.29 -13.72 -4.84
C ALA A 251 10.68 -13.20 -3.53
N PHE A 252 11.31 -13.49 -2.39
CA PHE A 252 10.90 -12.99 -1.10
C PHE A 252 10.90 -11.45 -1.05
N LEU A 253 11.98 -10.80 -1.47
CA LEU A 253 12.10 -9.34 -1.51
C LEU A 253 11.09 -8.71 -2.47
N SER A 254 10.80 -9.35 -3.60
CA SER A 254 9.73 -8.93 -4.50
C SER A 254 8.41 -8.86 -3.73
N VAL A 255 8.01 -9.95 -3.05
CA VAL A 255 6.77 -9.98 -2.26
C VAL A 255 6.78 -8.96 -1.13
N PHE A 256 7.88 -8.86 -0.38
CA PHE A 256 7.99 -7.93 0.74
C PHE A 256 7.90 -6.47 0.29
N ASN A 257 8.53 -6.12 -0.83
CA ASN A 257 8.53 -4.77 -1.40
C ASN A 257 7.21 -4.43 -2.12
N ILE A 258 6.34 -5.38 -2.46
CA ILE A 258 4.99 -5.07 -2.98
C ILE A 258 4.24 -4.14 -2.02
N THR A 259 4.48 -4.23 -0.71
CA THR A 259 3.94 -3.30 0.30
C THR A 259 4.13 -1.83 -0.11
N ALA A 260 5.26 -1.50 -0.71
CA ALA A 260 5.58 -0.17 -1.19
C ALA A 260 4.79 0.23 -2.45
N GLU A 261 4.56 -0.73 -3.36
CA GLU A 261 3.71 -0.55 -4.55
C GLU A 261 2.21 -0.48 -4.19
N VAL A 262 1.74 -1.26 -3.21
CA VAL A 262 0.36 -1.16 -2.72
C VAL A 262 0.13 0.24 -2.17
N GLY A 263 1.07 0.77 -1.38
CA GLY A 263 1.01 2.14 -0.91
C GLY A 263 -0.30 2.51 -0.22
N ARG A 264 -0.75 3.75 -0.38
CA ARG A 264 -2.05 4.21 0.12
C ARG A 264 -3.08 4.07 -0.99
N SER A 265 -3.72 2.90 -1.07
CA SER A 265 -4.62 2.56 -2.16
C SER A 265 -6.06 2.30 -1.72
N LEU A 266 -6.97 2.52 -2.66
CA LEU A 266 -8.35 2.08 -2.57
C LEU A 266 -8.54 0.75 -3.28
N ALA A 267 -9.27 -0.16 -2.63
CA ALA A 267 -9.70 -1.42 -3.22
C ALA A 267 -11.16 -1.73 -2.84
N THR A 268 -11.81 -2.60 -3.61
CA THR A 268 -13.10 -3.20 -3.24
C THR A 268 -12.89 -4.66 -2.82
N PRO A 269 -13.88 -5.26 -2.13
CA PRO A 269 -13.97 -6.71 -2.00
C PRO A 269 -13.92 -7.43 -3.37
N PRO A 270 -13.57 -8.72 -3.38
CA PRO A 270 -13.71 -9.57 -4.57
C PRO A 270 -15.13 -9.60 -5.13
N GLY A 271 -15.25 -9.81 -6.44
CA GLY A 271 -16.53 -10.11 -7.09
C GLY A 271 -17.50 -8.94 -7.24
N VAL A 272 -17.07 -7.69 -7.03
CA VAL A 272 -17.88 -6.51 -7.35
C VAL A 272 -18.21 -6.48 -8.85
N PRO A 273 -19.48 -6.23 -9.25
CA PRO A 273 -19.86 -6.15 -10.66
C PRO A 273 -19.01 -5.14 -11.44
N GLY A 274 -18.67 -5.49 -12.69
CA GLY A 274 -17.69 -4.74 -13.48
C GLY A 274 -18.09 -3.28 -13.78
N ASP A 275 -19.38 -3.02 -13.94
CA ASP A 275 -19.95 -1.66 -14.08
C ASP A 275 -19.76 -0.83 -12.81
N ARG A 276 -19.94 -1.42 -11.63
CA ARG A 276 -19.71 -0.79 -10.32
C ARG A 276 -18.23 -0.48 -10.12
N LEU A 277 -17.34 -1.44 -10.41
CA LEU A 277 -15.91 -1.22 -10.33
C LEU A 277 -15.46 -0.10 -11.28
N ALA A 278 -15.95 -0.09 -12.52
CA ALA A 278 -15.65 0.96 -13.49
C ALA A 278 -16.09 2.33 -13.00
N ALA A 279 -17.28 2.42 -12.40
CA ALA A 279 -17.79 3.66 -11.81
C ALA A 279 -16.93 4.16 -10.64
N LEU A 280 -16.52 3.25 -9.74
CA LEU A 280 -15.64 3.59 -8.62
C LEU A 280 -14.25 4.06 -9.08
N ARG A 281 -13.67 3.42 -10.11
CA ARG A 281 -12.39 3.83 -10.71
C ARG A 281 -12.49 5.22 -11.33
N LYS A 282 -13.54 5.46 -12.12
CA LYS A 282 -13.81 6.78 -12.71
C LYS A 282 -13.98 7.85 -11.63
N ALA A 283 -14.75 7.55 -10.57
CA ALA A 283 -14.95 8.45 -9.45
C ALA A 283 -13.63 8.79 -8.74
N TYR A 284 -12.72 7.82 -8.62
CA TYR A 284 -11.40 8.06 -8.04
C TYR A 284 -10.57 8.99 -8.93
N GLU A 285 -10.55 8.76 -10.24
CA GLU A 285 -9.81 9.59 -11.20
C GLU A 285 -10.31 11.04 -11.19
N GLU A 286 -11.63 11.25 -11.17
CA GLU A 286 -12.22 12.58 -11.07
C GLU A 286 -11.95 13.24 -9.70
N MET A 287 -12.01 12.47 -8.61
CA MET A 287 -11.72 12.97 -7.27
C MET A 287 -10.28 13.44 -7.12
N VAL A 288 -9.29 12.69 -7.62
CA VAL A 288 -7.88 13.07 -7.45
C VAL A 288 -7.46 14.24 -8.34
N ALA A 289 -8.27 14.58 -9.35
CA ALA A 289 -8.13 15.78 -10.16
C ALA A 289 -8.88 17.00 -9.60
N ASP A 290 -9.75 16.83 -8.61
CA ASP A 290 -10.59 17.89 -8.05
C ASP A 290 -9.79 18.91 -7.23
N ALA A 291 -10.08 20.19 -7.45
CA ALA A 291 -9.39 21.29 -6.77
C ALA A 291 -9.59 21.27 -5.24
N ALA A 292 -10.78 20.86 -4.76
CA ALA A 292 -11.01 20.79 -3.32
C ALA A 292 -10.25 19.64 -2.67
N PHE A 293 -10.15 18.49 -3.35
CA PHE A 293 -9.29 17.38 -2.92
C PHE A 293 -7.82 17.81 -2.87
N LEU A 294 -7.29 18.40 -3.94
CA LEU A 294 -5.90 18.86 -4.01
C LEU A 294 -5.57 19.92 -2.95
N ALA A 295 -6.52 20.80 -2.62
CA ALA A 295 -6.36 21.78 -1.55
C ALA A 295 -6.19 21.12 -0.18
N ASP A 296 -6.98 20.08 0.12
CA ASP A 296 -6.87 19.35 1.39
C ASP A 296 -5.61 18.48 1.44
N ILE A 297 -5.20 17.86 0.32
CA ILE A 297 -3.90 17.17 0.19
C ILE A 297 -2.74 18.11 0.54
N LYS A 298 -2.75 19.33 -0.02
CA LYS A 298 -1.73 20.34 0.27
C LYS A 298 -1.70 20.74 1.74
N LYS A 299 -2.86 20.97 2.36
CA LYS A 299 -2.94 21.30 3.80
C LYS A 299 -2.41 20.18 4.68
N LEU A 300 -2.61 18.93 4.28
CA LEU A 300 -2.16 17.75 5.01
C LEU A 300 -0.69 17.39 4.73
N GLY A 301 -0.02 18.07 3.79
CA GLY A 301 1.37 17.79 3.44
C GLY A 301 1.57 16.40 2.81
N ILE A 302 0.53 15.84 2.19
CA ILE A 302 0.60 14.51 1.55
C ILE A 302 1.24 14.67 0.17
N GLU A 303 2.29 13.90 -0.09
CA GLU A 303 2.83 13.75 -1.44
C GLU A 303 2.04 12.69 -2.21
N LEU A 304 1.59 13.03 -3.42
CA LEU A 304 0.85 12.12 -4.28
C LEU A 304 1.80 11.37 -5.23
N ASP A 305 1.56 10.07 -5.39
CA ASP A 305 2.12 9.21 -6.43
C ASP A 305 0.97 8.37 -7.00
N LEU A 306 0.13 9.07 -7.78
CA LEU A 306 -1.15 8.58 -8.25
C LEU A 306 -0.97 7.41 -9.23
N LEU A 307 -1.76 6.35 -9.04
CA LEU A 307 -1.84 5.26 -10.02
C LEU A 307 -3.29 4.85 -10.22
N PRO A 308 -3.81 4.85 -11.47
CA PRO A 308 -5.15 4.36 -11.76
C PRO A 308 -5.32 2.90 -11.33
N GLY A 309 -6.52 2.53 -10.85
CA GLY A 309 -6.79 1.21 -10.29
C GLY A 309 -6.50 0.05 -11.24
N ALA A 310 -6.79 0.21 -12.54
CA ALA A 310 -6.46 -0.80 -13.54
C ALA A 310 -4.95 -1.02 -13.64
N LYS A 311 -4.15 0.06 -13.64
CA LYS A 311 -2.70 -0.05 -13.70
C LYS A 311 -2.12 -0.61 -12.41
N LEU A 312 -2.68 -0.23 -11.26
CA LEU A 312 -2.30 -0.80 -9.97
C LEU A 312 -2.57 -2.32 -9.93
N GLN A 313 -3.70 -2.78 -10.46
CA GLN A 313 -4.03 -4.20 -10.59
C GLN A 313 -2.96 -4.94 -11.41
N GLU A 314 -2.49 -4.36 -12.52
CA GLU A 314 -1.42 -4.95 -13.33
C GLU A 314 -0.10 -5.03 -12.56
N VAL A 315 0.30 -3.96 -11.88
CA VAL A 315 1.56 -3.89 -11.11
C VAL A 315 1.54 -4.96 -10.01
N ILE A 316 0.50 -4.96 -9.17
CA ILE A 316 0.36 -5.93 -8.09
C ILE A 316 0.25 -7.34 -8.65
N GLY A 317 -0.57 -7.54 -9.69
CA GLY A 317 -0.73 -8.82 -10.37
C GLY A 317 0.57 -9.38 -10.94
N ALA A 318 1.42 -8.54 -11.54
CA ALA A 318 2.74 -8.93 -12.07
C ALA A 318 3.69 -9.35 -10.94
N SER A 319 3.71 -8.60 -9.84
CA SER A 319 4.57 -8.89 -8.69
C SER A 319 4.17 -10.17 -7.94
N MET A 320 2.92 -10.65 -8.11
CA MET A 320 2.43 -11.91 -7.53
C MET A 320 2.64 -13.14 -8.44
N ARG A 321 3.22 -13.00 -9.64
CA ARG A 321 3.48 -14.13 -10.54
C ARG A 321 4.72 -14.90 -10.09
N MET A 322 4.55 -15.76 -9.10
CA MET A 322 5.54 -16.74 -8.68
C MET A 322 5.02 -18.15 -8.97
N SER A 323 5.93 -19.10 -9.20
CA SER A 323 5.53 -20.51 -9.21
C SER A 323 5.03 -20.91 -7.81
N PRO A 324 4.09 -21.86 -7.66
CA PRO A 324 3.66 -22.35 -6.35
C PRO A 324 4.83 -22.83 -5.48
N GLN A 325 5.86 -23.42 -6.10
CA GLN A 325 7.09 -23.83 -5.42
C GLN A 325 7.87 -22.62 -4.88
N THR A 326 8.04 -21.58 -5.69
CA THR A 326 8.73 -20.34 -5.28
C THR A 326 7.97 -19.63 -4.17
N GLN A 327 6.63 -19.58 -4.24
CA GLN A 327 5.79 -19.01 -3.18
C GLN A 327 5.96 -19.77 -1.87
N GLU A 328 5.95 -21.10 -1.91
CA GLU A 328 6.15 -21.95 -0.73
C GLU A 328 7.55 -21.78 -0.13
N GLN A 329 8.59 -21.65 -0.97
CA GLN A 329 9.95 -21.37 -0.52
C GLN A 329 10.07 -19.98 0.12
N ALA A 330 9.46 -18.95 -0.48
CA ALA A 330 9.42 -17.60 0.09
C ALA A 330 8.66 -17.57 1.42
N ARG A 331 7.59 -18.36 1.56
CA ARG A 331 6.85 -18.54 2.82
C ARG A 331 7.71 -19.19 3.90
N LYS A 332 8.40 -20.29 3.59
CA LYS A 332 9.34 -20.92 4.53
C LYS A 332 10.46 -19.98 4.94
N PHE A 333 11.03 -19.23 3.99
CA PHE A 333 12.03 -18.22 4.28
C PHE A 333 11.52 -17.14 5.23
N TYR A 334 10.30 -16.62 5.00
CA TYR A 334 9.65 -15.67 5.90
C TYR A 334 9.46 -16.26 7.31
N GLU A 335 8.94 -17.49 7.40
CA GLU A 335 8.74 -18.18 8.67
C GLU A 335 10.05 -18.36 9.43
N ASP A 336 11.09 -18.87 8.78
CA ASP A 336 12.40 -19.09 9.39
C ASP A 336 13.07 -17.78 9.82
N LEU A 337 12.89 -16.70 9.05
CA LEU A 337 13.47 -15.39 9.33
C LEU A 337 12.89 -14.75 10.59
N PHE A 338 11.59 -14.94 10.83
CA PHE A 338 10.87 -14.36 11.97
C PHE A 338 10.61 -15.37 13.10
N LYS A 339 11.11 -16.60 12.98
CA LYS A 339 11.02 -17.62 14.02
C LYS A 339 11.88 -17.24 15.22
N GLY A 340 11.24 -17.02 16.37
CA GLY A 340 11.94 -16.69 17.63
C GLY A 340 12.14 -15.21 17.89
N HIS A 341 11.51 -14.34 17.09
CA HIS A 341 11.39 -12.90 17.32
C HIS A 341 9.97 -12.50 17.74
#